data_AF-F4NS05-F1
#
_entry.id   AF-F4NS05-F1
#
_cell.length_a   1.000
_cell.length_b   1.000
_cell.length_c   1.000
_cell.angle_alpha   90.00
_cell.angle_beta   90.00
_cell.angle_gamma   90.00
#
_symmetry.space_group_name_H-M   'P 1'
#
loop_
_entity.id
_entity.type
_entity.pdbx_description
1 polymer ?
#
loop_
_entity_poly.entity_id
_entity_poly.type
_entity_poly.pdbx_seq_one_letter_code
_entity_poly.pdbx_strand_id
1 'polypeptide(L)' 'MASSVVLEEEYDENYEPTQEEVIEYAKFLGMDPVADKHLLWIARDSLKAPLPADWKPWCVG' A
#
# COMPACT_ATOMS: atom_id res chain seq x y z
N MET A 1 6.14 -5.98 31.28
CA MET A 1 6.97 -5.24 30.32
C MET A 1 6.54 -5.64 28.93
N ALA A 2 5.81 -4.79 28.22
CA ALA A 2 5.38 -5.09 26.85
C ALA A 2 6.58 -4.93 25.92
N SER A 3 7.08 -6.04 25.37
CA SER A 3 8.13 -6.05 24.36
C SER A 3 7.55 -5.47 23.09
N SER A 4 7.93 -4.25 22.73
CA SER A 4 7.61 -3.67 21.43
C SER A 4 8.40 -4.46 20.39
N VAL A 5 7.77 -5.45 19.76
CA VAL A 5 8.35 -6.15 18.62
C VAL A 5 8.34 -5.17 17.46
N VAL A 6 9.48 -4.54 17.22
CA VAL A 6 9.74 -3.86 15.95
C VAL A 6 9.84 -4.98 14.93
N LEU A 7 8.75 -5.24 14.21
CA LEU A 7 8.79 -6.03 12.99
C LEU A 7 9.68 -5.25 12.04
N GLU A 8 10.90 -5.74 11.81
CA GLU A 8 11.71 -5.28 10.67
C GLU A 8 10.91 -5.64 9.43
N GLU A 9 10.13 -4.68 8.96
CA GLU A 9 9.46 -4.77 7.67
C GLU A 9 10.57 -4.70 6.62
N GLU A 10 11.14 -5.86 6.26
CA GLU A 10 11.88 -6.00 5.00
C GLU A 10 10.87 -5.77 3.87
N TYR A 11 10.53 -4.51 3.63
CA TYR A 11 9.86 -4.08 2.42
C TYR A 11 10.87 -4.29 1.30
N ASP A 12 10.73 -5.41 0.58
CA ASP A 12 11.45 -5.61 -0.65
C ASP A 12 11.03 -4.48 -1.59
N GLU A 13 11.95 -3.54 -1.85
CA GLU A 13 11.72 -2.38 -2.71
C GLU A 13 11.33 -2.79 -4.14
N ASN A 14 11.55 -4.07 -4.49
CA ASN A 14 11.15 -4.71 -5.74
C ASN A 14 9.88 -5.57 -5.63
N TYR A 15 9.11 -5.47 -4.54
CA TYR A 15 7.85 -6.19 -4.45
C TYR A 15 6.92 -5.80 -5.61
N GLU A 16 6.68 -6.77 -6.48
CA GLU A 16 5.76 -6.64 -7.60
C GLU A 16 4.42 -7.27 -7.21
N PRO A 17 3.42 -6.48 -6.77
CA PRO A 17 2.12 -7.02 -6.43
C PRO A 17 1.50 -7.70 -7.65
N THR A 18 1.00 -8.91 -7.43
CA THR A 18 0.30 -9.70 -8.43
C THR A 18 -1.03 -9.05 -8.80
N GLN A 19 -1.59 -9.42 -9.95
CA GLN A 19 -2.87 -8.89 -10.42
C GLN A 19 -4.01 -9.15 -9.43
N GLU A 20 -3.95 -10.27 -8.70
CA GLU A 20 -4.92 -10.66 -7.69
C GLU A 20 -4.85 -9.74 -6.45
N GLU A 21 -3.64 -9.45 -5.96
CA GLU A 21 -3.42 -8.51 -4.85
C GLU A 21 -3.88 -7.10 -5.21
N VAL A 22 -3.59 -6.65 -6.45
CA VAL A 22 -4.07 -5.36 -6.94
C VAL A 22 -5.60 -5.29 -6.97
N ILE A 23 -6.29 -6.39 -7.36
CA ILE A 23 -7.75 -6.46 -7.37
C ILE A 23 -8.31 -6.45 -5.95
N GLU A 24 -7.70 -7.19 -5.03
CA GLU A 24 -8.10 -7.22 -3.62
C GLU A 24 -7.93 -5.83 -2.98
N TYR A 25 -6.80 -5.18 -3.24
CA TYR A 25 -6.54 -3.82 -2.76
C TYR A 25 -7.47 -2.78 -3.40
N ALA A 26 -7.77 -2.91 -4.69
CA ALA A 26 -8.76 -2.07 -5.35
C ALA A 26 -10.15 -2.23 -4.71
N LYS A 27 -10.57 -3.45 -4.37
CA LYS A 27 -11.81 -3.68 -3.61
C LYS A 27 -11.75 -3.06 -2.22
N PHE A 28 -10.60 -3.13 -1.54
CA PHE A 28 -10.39 -2.47 -0.25
C PHE A 28 -10.54 -0.95 -0.34
N LEU A 29 -10.07 -0.34 -1.44
CA LEU A 29 -10.28 1.07 -1.77
C LEU A 29 -11.73 1.39 -2.18
N GLY A 30 -12.58 0.37 -2.37
CA GLY A 30 -13.97 0.53 -2.82
C GLY A 30 -14.14 0.66 -4.33
N MET A 31 -13.12 0.30 -5.11
CA MET A 31 -13.15 0.29 -6.58
C MET A 31 -13.78 -1.00 -7.11
N ASP A 32 -14.44 -0.93 -8.27
CA ASP A 32 -15.00 -2.11 -8.92
C ASP A 32 -13.98 -2.71 -9.91
N PRO A 33 -13.44 -3.93 -9.69
CA PRO A 33 -12.43 -4.52 -10.56
C PRO A 33 -12.93 -4.92 -11.94
N VAL A 34 -14.24 -4.83 -12.21
CA VAL A 34 -14.86 -5.08 -13.51
C VAL A 34 -15.12 -3.77 -14.24
N ALA A 35 -15.69 -2.77 -13.56
CA ALA A 35 -15.97 -1.46 -14.16
C ALA A 35 -14.72 -0.56 -14.24
N ASP A 36 -13.89 -0.58 -13.20
CA ASP A 36 -12.71 0.26 -13.02
C ASP A 36 -11.41 -0.47 -13.38
N LYS A 37 -11.45 -1.45 -14.29
CA LYS A 37 -10.22 -2.16 -14.77
C LYS A 37 -9.10 -1.22 -15.20
N HIS A 38 -9.49 -0.09 -15.79
CA HIS A 38 -8.58 0.94 -16.27
C HIS A 38 -8.03 1.83 -15.14
N LEU A 39 -8.52 1.72 -13.90
CA LEU A 39 -8.04 2.40 -12.70
C LEU A 39 -7.29 1.46 -11.75
N LEU A 40 -7.29 0.15 -12.00
CA LEU A 40 -6.53 -0.83 -11.20
C LEU A 40 -5.03 -0.51 -11.15
N TRP A 41 -4.49 0.23 -12.12
CA TRP A 41 -3.10 0.70 -12.06
C TRP A 41 -2.84 1.64 -10.88
N ILE A 42 -3.84 2.40 -10.41
CA ILE A 42 -3.72 3.31 -9.25
C ILE A 42 -3.53 2.50 -7.96
N ALA A 43 -4.27 1.39 -7.82
CA ALA A 43 -4.12 0.46 -6.71
C ALA A 43 -2.71 -0.17 -6.73
N ARG A 44 -2.21 -0.56 -7.91
CA ARG A 44 -0.84 -1.08 -8.08
C ARG A 44 0.21 -0.05 -7.71
N ASP A 45 0.05 1.18 -8.19
CA ASP A 45 1.00 2.27 -7.95
C ASP A 45 1.03 2.66 -6.47
N SER A 46 -0.14 2.68 -5.81
CA SER A 46 -0.27 2.95 -4.37
C SER A 46 0.38 1.88 -3.50
N LEU A 47 0.35 0.61 -3.93
CA LEU A 47 1.06 -0.49 -3.26
C LEU A 47 2.58 -0.41 -3.45
N LYS A 48 3.02 0.09 -4.60
CA LYS A 48 4.45 0.30 -4.90
C LYS A 48 4.99 1.62 -4.37
N ALA A 49 4.12 2.55 -3.98
CA ALA A 49 4.53 3.86 -3.52
C ALA A 49 5.32 3.69 -2.22
N PRO A 50 6.65 3.93 -2.24
CA PRO A 50 7.42 3.88 -1.01
C PRO A 50 6.88 4.98 -0.08
N LEU A 51 6.90 4.75 1.23
CA LEU A 51 6.58 5.82 2.17
C LEU A 51 7.50 7.01 1.84
N PRO A 52 6.97 8.19 1.48
CA PRO A 52 7.81 9.34 1.20
C PRO A 52 8.68 9.62 2.42
N ALA A 53 9.99 9.75 2.21
CA ALA A 53 10.98 9.94 3.28
C ALA A 53 10.71 11.17 4.18
N ASP A 54 9.83 12.08 3.75
CA ASP A 54 9.42 13.29 4.49
C ASP A 54 8.03 13.18 5.13
N TRP A 55 7.50 11.97 5.35
CA TRP A 55 6.26 11.78 6.12
C TRP A 55 6.49 12.12 7.60
N LYS A 56 6.60 13.41 7.91
CA LYS A 56 6.58 13.90 9.27
C LYS A 56 5.16 13.72 9.83
N PRO A 57 4.97 13.09 11.01
CA PRO A 57 3.70 13.18 11.69
C PRO A 57 3.43 14.67 11.90
N TRP A 58 2.33 15.17 11.32
CA TRP A 58 1.86 16.52 11.58
C TRP A 58 1.26 16.55 12.98
N CYS A 59 2.12 16.49 13.99
CA CYS A 59 1.76 16.91 15.33
C CYS A 59 1.62 18.43 15.28
N VAL A 60 0.39 18.90 15.14
CA VAL A 60 0.02 20.24 15.62
C VAL A 60 -0.04 20.17 17.13
N GLY A 61 0.76 21.00 17.79
CA GLY A 61 0.74 21.20 19.24
C GLY A 61 2.14 21.37 19.80
#